data_AF-A0A0D3D160-F1
#
_entry.id   AF-A0A0D3D160-F1
#
_cell.length_a   1.000
_cell.length_b   1.000
_cell.length_c   1.000
_cell.angle_alpha   90.00
_cell.angle_beta   90.00
_cell.angle_gamma   90.00
#
_symmetry.space_group_name_H-M   'P 1'
#
loop_
_entity.id
_entity.type
_entity.pdbx_description
1 polymer ?
#
loop_
_entity_poly.entity_id
_entity_poly.type
_entity_poly.pdbx_seq_one_letter_code
_entity_poly.pdbx_strand_id
1 'polypeptide(L)'
;MSFSPALPSKALLGHPIGLVDIGESDIAYLFRVSLPGIHKNLNKIKCEIQREGRVCIQGVVPEIAIPSDSGCLYRMQVQQLCPPGPFSITFSLPGQVDPRLFSPKFRPDGIFEVVVVKLGLRVPAS
;
A
#
# COMPACT_ATOMS: atom_id res chain seq x y z
N MET A 1 3.67 -19.72 2.78
CA MET A 1 3.94 -18.27 2.79
C MET A 1 4.02 -17.84 4.24
N SER A 2 5.18 -17.37 4.69
CA SER A 2 5.38 -16.77 6.02
C SER A 2 5.18 -15.26 5.90
N PHE A 3 4.58 -14.62 6.90
CA PHE A 3 4.39 -13.16 6.94
C PHE A 3 5.19 -12.56 8.09
N SER A 4 5.89 -11.47 7.80
CA SER A 4 6.64 -10.66 8.77
C SER A 4 6.14 -9.21 8.71
N PRO A 5 5.86 -8.58 9.87
CA PRO A 5 5.51 -7.17 9.90
C PRO A 5 6.72 -6.32 9.54
N ALA A 6 6.54 -5.30 8.69
CA ALA A 6 7.58 -4.34 8.36
C ALA A 6 7.14 -2.94 8.80
N LEU A 7 7.94 -2.29 9.65
CA LEU A 7 7.69 -0.89 10.01
C LEU A 7 8.15 0.02 8.85
N PRO A 8 7.30 0.89 8.31
CA PRO A 8 7.75 1.92 7.39
C PRO A 8 8.69 2.88 8.13
N SER A 9 9.68 3.43 7.43
CA SER A 9 10.71 4.33 8.00
C SER A 9 10.16 5.65 8.56
N LYS A 10 8.85 5.90 8.41
CA LYS A 10 8.11 7.04 8.95
C LYS A 10 6.71 6.61 9.37
N ALA A 11 6.62 5.70 10.35
CA ALA A 11 5.36 5.43 11.04
C ALA A 11 5.07 6.58 12.01
N LEU A 12 4.11 7.46 11.67
CA LEU A 12 3.51 8.34 12.67
C LEU A 12 2.61 7.47 13.56
N LEU A 13 3.12 7.08 14.72
CA LEU A 13 2.43 6.30 15.75
C LEU A 13 0.97 6.80 15.89
N GLY A 14 -0.01 6.01 15.42
CA GLY A 14 -1.44 6.29 15.55
C GLY A 14 -2.27 6.33 14.26
N HIS A 15 -1.67 6.29 13.07
CA HIS A 15 -2.40 6.35 11.80
C HIS A 15 -2.51 4.93 11.18
N PRO A 16 -3.71 4.40 10.86
CA PRO A 16 -3.85 3.05 10.27
C PRO A 16 -3.39 2.99 8.81
N ILE A 17 -3.13 4.14 8.19
CA ILE A 17 -2.54 4.23 6.86
C ILE A 17 -1.07 3.85 6.93
N GLY A 18 -0.67 2.89 6.09
CA GLY A 18 0.73 2.49 5.97
C GLY A 18 1.18 1.39 6.92
N LEU A 19 0.26 0.66 7.55
CA LEU A 19 0.60 -0.66 8.10
C LEU A 19 0.99 -1.59 6.96
N VAL A 20 2.16 -2.22 7.06
CA VAL A 20 2.73 -3.07 6.02
C VAL A 20 2.96 -4.49 6.56
N ASP A 21 2.36 -5.46 5.89
CA ASP A 21 2.67 -6.88 6.05
C ASP A 21 3.44 -7.39 4.84
N ILE A 22 4.53 -8.13 5.04
CA ILE A 22 5.33 -8.72 3.97
C ILE A 22 5.28 -10.24 4.09
N GLY A 23 4.73 -10.90 3.08
CA GLY A 23 4.76 -12.34 2.88
C GLY A 23 5.90 -12.78 1.96
N GLU A 24 6.51 -13.92 2.25
CA GLU A 24 7.55 -14.51 1.42
C GLU A 24 7.16 -15.93 0.94
N SER A 25 7.50 -16.22 -0.32
CA SER A 25 7.46 -17.54 -0.95
C SER A 25 8.76 -17.81 -1.69
N ASP A 26 8.94 -19.01 -2.24
CA ASP A 26 10.15 -19.36 -2.99
C ASP A 26 10.36 -18.47 -4.23
N ILE A 27 9.27 -18.01 -4.84
CA ILE A 27 9.30 -17.31 -6.14
C ILE A 27 8.86 -15.84 -6.09
N ALA A 28 8.28 -15.38 -4.98
CA ALA A 28 7.70 -14.04 -4.92
C ALA A 28 7.65 -13.49 -3.49
N TYR A 29 7.63 -12.17 -3.40
CA TYR A 29 7.17 -11.45 -2.23
C TYR A 29 5.72 -11.00 -2.45
N LEU A 30 4.95 -11.04 -1.37
CA LEU A 30 3.63 -10.44 -1.26
C LEU A 30 3.76 -9.30 -0.26
N PHE A 31 3.24 -8.11 -0.55
CA PHE A 31 3.07 -7.10 0.48
C PHE A 31 1.65 -6.56 0.50
N ARG A 32 1.18 -6.20 1.69
CA ARG A 32 -0.13 -5.61 1.93
C ARG A 32 0.05 -4.30 2.66
N VAL A 33 -0.59 -3.26 2.16
CA VAL A 33 -0.57 -1.92 2.76
C VAL A 33 -1.99 -1.48 3.05
N SER A 34 -2.24 -1.16 4.32
CA SER A 34 -3.52 -0.58 4.75
C SER A 34 -3.64 0.85 4.22
N LEU A 35 -4.59 1.09 3.32
CA LEU A 35 -4.90 2.37 2.66
C LEU A 35 -6.41 2.70 2.75
N PRO A 36 -6.99 2.77 3.97
CA PRO A 36 -8.40 3.06 4.16
C PRO A 36 -8.79 4.43 3.56
N GLY A 37 -9.97 4.50 2.96
CA GLY A 37 -10.55 5.75 2.44
C GLY A 37 -10.08 6.19 1.05
N ILE A 38 -9.20 5.43 0.37
CA ILE A 38 -8.62 5.83 -0.93
C ILE A 38 -9.37 5.22 -2.15
N HIS A 39 -10.44 4.45 -1.93
CA HIS A 39 -11.21 3.78 -2.99
C HIS A 39 -11.68 4.66 -4.15
N LYS A 40 -11.92 5.96 -3.91
CA LYS A 40 -12.37 6.92 -4.94
C LYS A 40 -11.22 7.51 -5.78
N ASN A 41 -9.97 7.34 -5.38
CA ASN A 41 -8.79 7.94 -6.02
C ASN A 41 -7.68 6.90 -6.29
N LEU A 42 -8.04 5.67 -6.61
CA LEU A 42 -7.07 4.60 -6.94
C LEU A 42 -6.12 5.01 -8.07
N ASN A 43 -6.61 5.77 -9.07
CA ASN A 43 -5.81 6.28 -10.18
C ASN A 43 -4.72 7.29 -9.76
N LYS A 44 -4.77 7.79 -8.52
CA LYS A 44 -3.76 8.70 -7.97
C LYS A 44 -2.73 7.99 -7.09
N ILE A 45 -2.81 6.67 -6.96
CA ILE A 45 -1.78 5.90 -6.26
C ILE A 45 -0.69 5.51 -7.25
N LYS A 46 0.55 5.90 -6.92
CA LYS A 46 1.77 5.47 -7.59
C LYS A 46 2.49 4.47 -6.69
N CYS A 47 2.80 3.30 -7.23
CA CYS A 47 3.66 2.32 -6.58
C CYS A 47 4.92 2.14 -7.44
N GLU A 48 6.08 2.38 -6.83
CA GLU A 48 7.38 2.19 -7.44
C GLU A 48 8.12 1.10 -6.67
N ILE A 49 8.65 0.12 -7.41
CA ILE A 49 9.42 -1.00 -6.86
C ILE A 49 10.80 -0.97 -7.52
N GLN A 50 11.84 -0.87 -6.72
CA GLN A 50 13.22 -0.90 -7.18
C GLN A 50 13.76 -2.33 -7.14
N ARG A 51 14.75 -2.63 -7.98
CA ARG A 51 15.31 -3.98 -8.13
C ARG A 51 15.90 -4.50 -6.82
N GLU A 52 16.39 -3.60 -5.98
CA GLU A 52 16.97 -3.84 -4.66
C GLU A 52 15.91 -4.18 -3.59
N GLY A 53 14.62 -4.21 -3.97
CA GLY A 53 13.51 -4.51 -3.08
C GLY A 53 12.93 -3.28 -2.37
N ARG A 54 13.43 -2.07 -2.64
CA ARG A 54 12.86 -0.85 -2.08
C ARG A 54 11.52 -0.53 -2.73
N VAL A 55 10.49 -0.33 -1.92
CA VAL A 55 9.13 0.00 -2.37
C VAL A 55 8.78 1.41 -1.90
N CYS A 56 8.21 2.21 -2.80
CA CYS A 56 7.69 3.54 -2.51
C CYS A 56 6.25 3.64 -3.02
N ILE A 57 5.32 3.98 -2.14
CA ILE A 57 3.91 4.15 -2.46
C ILE A 57 3.52 5.58 -2.14
N GLN A 58 3.02 6.28 -3.15
CA GLN A 58 2.58 7.67 -3.04
C GLN A 58 1.13 7.77 -3.46
N GLY A 59 0.38 8.66 -2.82
CA GLY A 59 -0.99 8.92 -3.20
C GLY A 59 -1.54 10.14 -2.49
N VAL A 60 -2.84 10.35 -2.63
CA VAL A 60 -3.55 11.46 -1.98
C VAL A 60 -4.76 10.89 -1.24
N VAL A 61 -4.83 11.13 0.06
CA VAL A 61 -6.04 10.87 0.85
C VAL A 61 -7.08 11.91 0.45
N PRO A 62 -8.25 11.50 -0.10
CA PRO A 62 -9.27 12.45 -0.50
C PRO A 62 -9.87 13.18 0.70
N GLU A 63 -10.28 14.42 0.46
CA GLU A 63 -11.16 15.13 1.38
C GLU A 63 -12.54 14.45 1.33
N ILE A 64 -12.99 13.92 2.47
CA ILE A 64 -14.30 13.28 2.58
C ILE A 64 -15.31 14.38 2.94
N ALA A 65 -15.90 15.01 1.92
CA ALA A 65 -17.11 15.81 2.08
C ALA A 65 -18.33 14.91 1.80
N ILE A 66 -19.19 14.69 2.79
CA ILE A 66 -20.51 14.08 2.59
C ILE A 66 -21.48 15.24 2.33
N PRO A 67 -22.14 15.31 1.16
CA PRO A 67 -23.25 16.24 0.97
C PRO A 67 -24.39 15.83 1.91
N SER A 68 -24.79 16.69 2.84
CA SER A 68 -26.04 16.49 3.57
C SER A 68 -27.19 17.10 2.75
N ASP A 69 -28.32 16.40 2.72
CA ASP A 69 -29.55 16.83 2.04
C ASP A 69 -30.17 18.11 2.67
N SER A 70 -29.60 18.60 3.77
CA SER A 70 -30.01 19.80 4.49
C SER A 70 -29.10 21.02 4.28
N GLY A 71 -28.18 20.99 3.30
CA GLY A 71 -27.32 22.13 2.96
C GLY A 71 -26.23 22.48 3.98
N CYS A 72 -25.99 21.62 4.99
CA CYS A 72 -24.94 21.80 5.98
C CYS A 72 -23.76 20.86 5.70
N LEU A 73 -22.56 21.39 5.50
CA LEU A 73 -21.36 20.57 5.36
C LEU A 73 -20.99 19.99 6.74
N TYR A 74 -21.49 18.80 7.07
CA TYR A 74 -21.05 18.08 8.25
C TYR A 74 -19.63 17.55 8.01
N ARG A 75 -18.65 18.21 8.63
CA ARG A 75 -17.26 17.72 8.68
C ARG A 75 -17.20 16.56 9.67
N MET A 76 -17.15 15.33 9.16
CA MET A 76 -17.13 14.11 9.98
C MET A 76 -15.84 14.07 10.84
N GLN A 77 -15.94 14.44 12.12
CA GLN A 77 -14.80 14.57 13.04
C GLN A 77 -14.25 13.22 13.56
N VAL A 78 -14.94 12.10 13.35
CA VAL A 78 -14.65 10.83 14.05
C VAL A 78 -13.84 9.81 13.22
N GLN A 79 -13.56 10.05 11.93
CA GLN A 79 -12.87 9.03 11.10
C GLN A 79 -11.77 9.56 10.16
N GLN A 80 -11.38 10.83 10.24
CA GLN A 80 -10.17 11.29 9.56
C GLN A 80 -8.94 10.97 10.40
N LEU A 81 -8.62 9.66 10.47
CA LEU A 81 -7.40 9.18 11.10
C LEU A 81 -6.14 9.67 10.37
N CYS A 82 -6.27 10.29 9.18
CA CYS A 82 -5.25 11.05 8.49
C CYS A 82 -5.88 12.34 7.93
N PRO A 83 -5.20 13.49 8.00
CA PRO A 83 -5.64 14.69 7.28
C PRO A 83 -5.65 14.42 5.77
N PRO A 84 -6.57 15.04 5.01
CA PRO A 84 -6.57 14.93 3.57
C PRO A 84 -5.29 15.54 3.03
N GLY A 85 -4.74 14.95 1.96
CA GLY A 85 -3.46 15.39 1.41
C GLY A 85 -2.56 14.26 0.94
N PRO A 86 -1.36 14.61 0.47
CA PRO A 86 -0.41 13.65 -0.06
C PRO A 86 0.14 12.76 1.06
N PHE A 87 0.32 11.47 0.76
CA PHE A 87 1.03 10.53 1.62
C PHE A 87 2.15 9.84 0.83
N SER A 88 3.17 9.38 1.56
CA SER A 88 4.24 8.55 1.04
C SER A 88 4.61 7.49 2.05
N ILE A 89 4.64 6.22 1.62
CA ILE A 89 5.00 5.05 2.42
C ILE A 89 6.21 4.41 1.76
N THR A 90 7.25 4.11 2.53
CA THR A 90 8.47 3.48 2.04
C THR A 90 8.90 2.36 2.96
N PHE A 91 9.23 1.22 2.38
CA PHE A 91 9.75 0.03 3.05
C PHE A 91 10.64 -0.79 2.09
N SER A 92 11.30 -1.81 2.61
CA SER A 92 12.17 -2.69 1.82
C SER A 92 11.69 -4.13 1.94
N LEU A 93 11.69 -4.84 0.80
CA LEU A 93 11.53 -6.28 0.74
C LEU A 93 12.82 -6.97 1.19
N PRO A 94 12.75 -8.23 1.67
CA PRO A 94 13.93 -8.97 2.14
C PRO A 94 15.03 -9.20 1.10
N GLY A 95 14.72 -9.07 -0.20
CA GLY A 95 15.64 -9.36 -1.27
C GLY A 95 15.27 -8.73 -2.61
N GLN A 96 16.09 -9.02 -3.62
CA GLN A 96 15.94 -8.45 -4.96
C GLN A 96 14.71 -9.01 -5.69
N VAL A 97 14.15 -8.17 -6.55
CA VAL A 97 12.94 -8.46 -7.32
C VAL A 97 13.12 -8.09 -8.79
N ASP A 98 12.26 -8.63 -9.66
CA ASP A 98 12.10 -8.10 -11.02
C ASP A 98 10.95 -7.07 -11.01
N PRO A 99 11.24 -5.74 -11.09
CA PRO A 99 10.21 -4.71 -11.03
C PRO A 99 9.20 -4.74 -12.19
N ARG A 100 9.47 -5.51 -13.24
CA ARG A 100 8.56 -5.65 -14.40
C ARG A 100 7.52 -6.74 -14.17
N LEU A 101 7.75 -7.62 -13.18
CA LEU A 101 6.92 -8.78 -12.87
C LEU A 101 6.22 -8.59 -11.52
N PHE A 102 5.36 -7.58 -11.45
CA PHE A 102 4.50 -7.34 -10.28
C PHE A 102 3.03 -7.19 -10.66
N SER A 103 2.14 -7.54 -9.73
CA SER A 103 0.70 -7.45 -9.89
C SER A 103 0.09 -6.69 -8.71
N PRO A 104 -0.35 -5.43 -8.91
CA PRO A 104 -1.02 -4.65 -7.89
C PRO A 104 -2.53 -4.90 -7.89
N LYS A 105 -3.13 -4.97 -6.70
CA LYS A 105 -4.57 -5.16 -6.49
C LYS A 105 -5.06 -4.29 -5.33
N PHE A 106 -6.09 -3.49 -5.61
CA PHE A 106 -6.84 -2.81 -4.56
C PHE A 106 -8.03 -3.66 -4.13
N ARG A 107 -8.05 -4.04 -2.87
CA ARG A 107 -9.15 -4.79 -2.29
C ARG A 107 -10.25 -3.82 -1.79
N PRO A 108 -11.52 -4.22 -1.82
CA PRO A 108 -12.64 -3.39 -1.33
C PRO A 108 -12.58 -3.05 0.17
N ASP A 109 -11.77 -3.76 0.95
CA ASP A 109 -11.54 -3.54 2.39
C ASP A 109 -10.49 -2.45 2.68
N GLY A 110 -9.93 -1.80 1.66
CA GLY A 110 -8.95 -0.73 1.80
C GLY A 110 -7.51 -1.22 1.84
N ILE A 111 -7.25 -2.48 1.45
CA ILE A 111 -5.90 -3.03 1.37
C ILE A 111 -5.36 -2.91 -0.06
N PHE A 112 -4.17 -2.32 -0.18
CA PHE A 112 -3.35 -2.41 -1.39
C PHE A 112 -2.42 -3.62 -1.30
N GLU A 113 -2.71 -4.63 -2.11
CA GLU A 113 -2.03 -5.91 -2.14
C GLU A 113 -1.17 -5.99 -3.41
N VAL A 114 0.10 -6.38 -3.28
CA VAL A 114 1.00 -6.51 -4.42
C VAL A 114 1.80 -7.79 -4.31
N VAL A 115 1.83 -8.55 -5.40
CA VAL A 115 2.75 -9.67 -5.59
C VAL A 115 3.87 -9.22 -6.52
N VAL A 116 5.12 -9.49 -6.17
CA VAL A 116 6.29 -9.20 -7.03
C VAL A 116 7.23 -10.39 -7.05
N VAL A 117 7.69 -10.76 -8.25
CA VAL A 117 8.55 -11.93 -8.47
C VAL A 117 9.99 -11.63 -8.01
N LYS A 118 10.62 -12.60 -7.34
CA LYS A 118 12.03 -12.50 -6.93
C LYS A 118 12.94 -12.51 -8.17
N LEU A 119 14.00 -11.73 -8.13
CA LEU A 119 14.96 -11.69 -9.23
C LEU A 119 15.77 -12.99 -9.31
N GLY A 120 16.03 -13.48 -10.52
CA GLY A 120 17.00 -14.55 -10.76
C GLY A 120 16.47 -15.97 -10.50
N LEU A 121 15.16 -16.15 -10.41
CA LEU A 121 14.55 -17.48 -10.34
C LEU A 121 14.84 -18.26 -11.62
N ARG A 122 15.61 -19.32 -11.48
CA ARG A 122 15.65 -20.40 -12.46
C ARG A 122 14.41 -21.25 -12.21
N VAL A 123 13.43 -21.19 -13.10
CA VAL A 123 12.39 -22.23 -13.14
C VAL A 123 13.15 -23.54 -13.39
N PRO A 124 13.07 -24.54 -12.49
CA PRO A 124 13.66 -25.84 -12.78
C PRO A 124 12.97 -26.36 -14.04
N ALA A 125 13.74 -26.65 -15.09
CA ALA A 125 13.21 -27.40 -16.22
C ALA A 125 12.73 -28.75 -15.67
N SER A 126 11.45 -29.05 -15.87
CA SER A 126 10.85 -30.34 -15.51
C SER A 126 11.45 -31.47 -16.35
#